data_AF-A0A1I7SDD2-F1
#
_entry.id   AF-A0A1I7SDD2-F1
#
_cell.length_a   1.000
_cell.length_b   1.000
_cell.length_c   1.000
_cell.angle_alpha   90.00
_cell.angle_beta   90.00
_cell.angle_gamma   90.00
#
_symmetry.space_group_name_H-M   'P 1'
#
loop_
_entity.id
_entity.type
_entity.pdbx_description
1 polymer ?
#
loop_
_entity_poly.entity_id
_entity_poly.type
_entity_poly.pdbx_seq_one_letter_code
_entity_poly.pdbx_strand_id
1 'polypeptide(L)'
;MPIAATTERSNRTKPEATGLDAWVVVVIVIGVIVLLVILGGLAFLGIHRIRERRRNHGEYRPQLEENNARDLPVIPPPSIEGLI
;
A
#
# COMPACT_ATOMS: atom_id res chain seq x y z
N MET A 1 -38.79 64.04 23.15
CA MET A 1 -37.36 63.86 23.54
C MET A 1 -36.94 62.46 23.14
N PRO A 2 -36.04 62.24 22.15
CA PRO A 2 -35.57 60.90 21.80
C PRO A 2 -34.23 60.51 22.47
N ILE A 3 -34.33 59.42 23.24
CA ILE A 3 -33.44 58.26 23.48
C ILE A 3 -32.05 58.25 22.80
N ALA A 4 -31.01 57.95 23.59
CA ALA A 4 -29.76 57.36 23.09
C ALA A 4 -29.31 56.24 24.04
N ALA A 5 -29.60 54.99 23.66
CA ALA A 5 -29.00 53.81 24.29
C ALA A 5 -27.64 53.57 23.63
N THR A 6 -26.56 53.84 24.34
CA THR A 6 -25.19 53.57 23.88
C THR A 6 -24.89 52.09 24.13
N THR A 7 -25.05 51.27 23.10
CA THR A 7 -24.58 49.88 23.07
C THR A 7 -23.06 49.88 23.02
N GLU A 8 -22.41 49.54 24.13
CA GLU A 8 -20.96 49.31 24.14
C GLU A 8 -20.61 48.10 23.26
N ARG A 9 -19.88 48.39 22.20
CA ARG A 9 -19.36 47.41 21.24
C ARG A 9 -18.37 46.52 21.97
N SER A 10 -18.79 45.30 22.29
CA SER A 10 -17.94 44.22 22.80
C SER A 10 -16.78 43.96 21.83
N ASN A 11 -15.62 44.55 22.14
CA ASN A 11 -14.35 44.24 21.49
C ASN A 11 -13.90 42.86 21.97
N ARG A 12 -14.46 41.81 21.34
CA ARG A 12 -14.01 40.44 21.51
C ARG A 12 -12.64 40.33 20.83
N THR A 13 -11.57 40.55 21.57
CA THR A 13 -10.22 40.21 21.11
C THR A 13 -10.18 38.70 20.86
N LYS A 14 -9.91 38.36 19.60
CA LYS A 14 -9.72 36.99 19.14
C LYS A 14 -8.54 36.43 19.95
N PRO A 15 -8.62 35.22 20.54
CA PRO A 15 -7.46 34.65 21.19
C PRO A 15 -6.38 34.44 20.12
N GLU A 16 -5.22 35.08 20.32
CA GLU A 16 -3.97 34.82 19.62
C GLU A 16 -3.51 33.40 20.02
N ALA A 17 -4.14 32.38 19.45
CA ALA A 17 -3.65 31.01 19.57
C ALA A 17 -2.53 30.84 18.55
N THR A 18 -1.28 31.10 18.98
CA THR A 18 -0.04 30.72 18.28
C THR A 18 0.15 29.20 18.27
N GLY A 19 -0.86 28.47 17.80
CA GLY A 19 -0.83 27.04 17.50
C GLY A 19 -0.96 26.85 16.00
N LEU A 20 -0.48 25.72 15.48
CA LEU A 20 -0.64 25.37 14.07
C LEU A 20 -2.08 25.60 13.61
N ASP A 21 -2.24 26.23 12.44
CA ASP A 21 -3.54 26.55 11.87
C ASP A 21 -4.42 25.28 11.81
N ALA A 22 -5.68 25.43 12.20
CA ALA A 22 -6.64 24.33 12.26
C ALA A 22 -6.75 23.60 10.91
N TRP A 23 -6.62 24.34 9.81
CA TRP A 23 -6.61 23.78 8.46
C TRP A 23 -5.42 22.87 8.21
N VAL A 24 -4.24 23.23 8.72
CA VAL A 24 -3.03 22.42 8.59
C VAL A 24 -3.19 21.09 9.33
N VAL A 25 -3.76 21.13 10.54
CA VAL A 25 -4.03 19.91 11.32
C VAL A 25 -4.98 18.99 10.57
N VAL A 26 -6.07 19.52 9.98
CA VAL A 26 -7.04 18.73 9.20
C VAL A 26 -6.38 18.05 8.00
N VAL A 27 -5.54 18.77 7.25
CA VAL A 27 -4.84 18.22 6.08
C VAL A 27 -3.89 17.09 6.50
N ILE A 28 -3.15 17.26 7.60
CA ILE A 28 -2.26 16.22 8.14
C ILE A 28 -3.05 14.97 8.51
N VAL A 29 -4.17 15.13 9.21
CA VAL A 29 -5.01 14.00 9.64
C VAL A 29 -5.53 13.22 8.43
N ILE A 30 -6.04 13.91 7.40
CA ILE A 30 -6.49 13.27 6.16
C ILE A 30 -5.33 12.56 5.47
N GLY A 31 -4.15 13.20 5.39
CA GLY A 31 -2.95 12.61 4.81
C GLY A 31 -2.54 11.31 5.51
N VAL A 32 -2.57 11.27 6.84
CA VAL A 32 -2.27 10.06 7.62
C VAL A 32 -3.29 8.96 7.37
N ILE A 33 -4.59 9.28 7.33
CA ILE A 33 -5.64 8.29 7.04
C ILE A 33 -5.43 7.68 5.65
N VAL A 34 -5.21 8.51 4.63
CA VAL A 34 -4.96 8.03 3.26
C VAL A 34 -3.70 7.16 3.20
N LEU A 35 -2.62 7.57 3.88
CA LEU A 35 -1.38 6.80 3.93
C LEU A 35 -1.59 5.43 4.56
N LEU A 36 -2.35 5.34 5.67
CA LEU A 36 -2.66 4.07 6.33
C LEU A 36 -3.51 3.15 5.44
N VAL A 37 -4.48 3.69 4.70
CA VAL A 37 -5.28 2.91 3.75
C VAL A 37 -4.41 2.35 2.62
N ILE A 38 -3.50 3.17 2.07
CA ILE A 38 -2.58 2.74 1.01
C ILE A 38 -1.62 1.66 1.54
N LEU A 39 -0.99 1.90 2.69
CA LEU A 39 -0.08 0.94 3.32
C LEU A 39 -0.79 -0.38 3.67
N GLY A 40 -2.00 -0.31 4.22
CA GLY A 40 -2.83 -1.48 4.51
C GLY A 40 -3.19 -2.25 3.25
N GLY A 41 -3.60 -1.56 2.18
CA GLY A 41 -3.91 -2.17 0.89
C GLY A 41 -2.68 -2.82 0.22
N LEU A 42 -1.54 -2.14 0.25
CA LEU A 42 -0.27 -2.67 -0.26
C LEU A 42 0.20 -3.88 0.54
N ALA A 43 0.13 -3.83 1.87
CA ALA A 43 0.47 -4.96 2.73
C ALA A 43 -0.46 -6.14 2.46
N PHE A 44 -1.77 -5.91 2.33
CA PHE A 44 -2.73 -6.95 2.00
C PHE A 44 -2.44 -7.60 0.64
N LEU A 45 -2.21 -6.81 -0.40
CA LEU A 45 -1.90 -7.33 -1.73
C LEU A 45 -0.57 -8.06 -1.77
N GLY A 46 0.45 -7.54 -1.08
CA GLY A 46 1.76 -8.17 -0.96
C GLY A 46 1.66 -9.54 -0.29
N ILE A 47 0.99 -9.61 0.87
CA ILE A 47 0.76 -10.87 1.59
C ILE A 47 -0.08 -11.83 0.74
N HIS A 48 -1.15 -11.35 0.10
CA HIS A 48 -2.00 -12.17 -0.76
C HIS A 48 -1.20 -12.77 -1.90
N ARG A 49 -0.41 -11.96 -2.62
CA ARG A 49 0.39 -12.37 -3.77
C ARG A 49 1.53 -13.33 -3.37
N ILE A 50 2.17 -13.10 -2.23
CA ILE A 50 3.19 -14.03 -1.70
C ILE A 50 2.54 -15.34 -1.26
N ARG A 51 1.39 -15.29 -0.59
CA ARG A 51 0.66 -16.47 -0.14
C ARG A 51 0.15 -17.32 -1.31
N GLU A 52 -0.31 -16.67 -2.37
CA GLU A 52 -0.75 -17.32 -3.59
C GLU A 52 0.44 -17.93 -4.37
N ARG A 53 1.56 -17.19 -4.49
CA ARG A 53 2.79 -17.78 -5.02
C ARG A 53 3.23 -19.01 -4.24
N ARG A 54 3.16 -19.00 -2.91
CA ARG A 54 3.50 -20.18 -2.08
C ARG A 54 2.58 -21.38 -2.35
N ARG A 55 1.31 -21.16 -2.66
CA ARG A 55 0.34 -22.22 -2.98
C ARG A 55 0.53 -22.78 -4.38
N ASN A 56 1.05 -21.97 -5.31
CA ASN A 56 1.18 -22.34 -6.72
C ASN A 56 2.56 -22.97 -7.06
N HIS A 57 3.44 -23.21 -6.08
CA HIS A 57 4.73 -23.89 -6.30
C HIS A 57 4.61 -25.42 -6.51
N GLY A 58 3.40 -25.97 -6.42
CA GLY A 58 3.11 -27.38 -6.72
C GLY A 58 1.98 -27.58 -7.72
N GLU A 59 1.49 -26.51 -8.34
CA GLU A 59 0.49 -26.63 -9.41
C GLU A 59 1.20 -27.03 -10.70
N TYR A 60 0.93 -28.24 -11.17
CA TYR A 60 1.35 -28.71 -12.49
C TYR A 60 0.83 -27.72 -13.55
N ARG A 61 1.75 -27.03 -14.22
CA ARG A 61 1.42 -26.09 -15.30
C ARG A 61 1.92 -26.69 -16.60
N PRO A 62 1.12 -27.53 -17.29
CA PRO A 62 1.57 -28.30 -18.45
C PRO A 62 2.20 -27.41 -19.53
N GLN A 63 1.70 -26.19 -19.72
CA GLN A 63 2.22 -25.26 -20.73
C GLN A 63 3.59 -24.65 -20.39
N LEU A 64 3.96 -24.54 -19.10
CA LEU A 64 5.27 -24.02 -18.67
C LEU A 64 6.30 -25.14 -18.59
N GLU A 65 5.89 -26.30 -18.08
CA GLU A 65 6.76 -27.46 -17.91
C GLU A 65 7.11 -28.11 -19.26
N GLU A 66 6.17 -28.16 -20.20
CA GLU A 66 6.39 -28.76 -21.53
C GLU A 66 7.31 -27.90 -22.42
N ASN A 67 7.21 -26.57 -22.33
CA ASN A 67 8.12 -25.67 -23.05
C ASN A 67 9.55 -25.72 -22.51
N ASN A 68 9.69 -25.88 -21.19
CA ASN A 68 11.01 -26.03 -20.57
C ASN A 68 11.68 -27.34 -21.01
N ALA A 69 10.93 -28.43 -21.23
CA ALA A 69 11.49 -29.72 -21.68
C ALA A 69 11.86 -29.78 -23.17
N ARG A 70 11.25 -28.92 -24.02
CA ARG A 70 11.53 -28.87 -25.46
C ARG A 70 12.78 -28.08 -25.83
N ASP A 71 13.18 -27.13 -24.98
CA ASP A 71 14.32 -26.25 -25.21
C ASP A 71 15.62 -26.71 -24.52
N LEU A 72 15.66 -27.94 -23.99
CA LEU A 72 16.91 -28.48 -23.44
C LEU A 72 17.90 -28.80 -24.57
N PRO A 73 19.18 -28.40 -24.43
CA PRO A 73 20.23 -28.94 -25.29
C PRO A 73 20.25 -30.46 -25.12
N VAL A 74 20.26 -31.19 -26.24
CA VAL A 74 20.30 -32.66 -26.23
C VAL A 74 21.53 -33.10 -25.45
N ILE A 75 21.32 -33.61 -24.24
CA ILE A 75 22.38 -34.20 -23.43
C ILE A 75 22.63 -35.60 -24.00
N PRO A 76 23.87 -35.96 -24.35
CA PRO A 76 24.17 -37.32 -24.77
C PRO A 76 23.81 -38.29 -23.63
N PRO A 77 23.18 -39.43 -23.93
CA PRO A 77 22.91 -40.42 -22.90
C PRO A 77 24.21 -40.78 -22.17
N PRO A 78 24.18 -41.00 -20.84
CA PRO A 78 25.37 -41.35 -20.09
C PRO A 78 26.03 -42.58 -20.72
N SER A 79 27.35 -42.54 -20.86
CA SER A 79 28.13 -43.64 -21.39
C SER A 79 27.83 -44.93 -20.62
N ILE A 80 27.50 -45.99 -21.35
CA ILE A 80 27.21 -47.34 -20.82
C ILE A 80 28.46 -47.98 -20.16
N GLU A 81 29.60 -47.28 -20.17
CA GLU A 81 30.92 -47.72 -19.71
C GLU A 81 31.02 -48.02 -18.19
N GLY A 82 29.93 -47.89 -17.42
CA GLY A 82 29.87 -48.26 -16.00
C GLY A 82 28.81 -49.31 -15.64
N LEU A 83 28.15 -49.95 -16.62
CA LEU A 83 27.16 -51.00 -16.38
C LEU A 83 27.75 -52.40 -16.65
N ILE A 84 28.82 -52.74 -15.92
CA ILE A 84 29.34 -54.09 -15.70
C ILE A 84 29.92 -54.20 -14.29
#